data_AF-A0A8H7ZP97-F1
#
_entry.id   AF-A0A8H7ZP97-F1
#
_cell.length_a   1.000
_cell.length_b   1.000
_cell.length_c   1.000
_cell.angle_alpha   90.00
_cell.angle_beta   90.00
_cell.angle_gamma   90.00
#
_symmetry.space_group_name_H-M   'P 1'
#
loop_
_entity.id
_entity.type
_entity.pdbx_description
1 polymer ?
#
loop_
_entity_poly.entity_id
_entity_poly.type
_entity_poly.pdbx_seq_one_letter_code
_entity_poly.pdbx_strand_id
1 'polypeptide(L)'
;VATSSHRAAFELKTARHGEIFSLFDAVVCGDDPEVTHGKPEPDIFLAAARRLPGGPYVPSEILVFEDAHNGVQAALAAGMRVCWVPDPRALDLPGGRDGGHGAHEVLLTLEDFRPERFALPAFAAAGGAEVREDVVTGDSFAAPPSASV
;
A
#
# COMPACT_ATOMS: atom_id res chain seq x y z
N VAL A 1 -1.58 1.65 -7.57
CA VAL A 1 -2.92 1.14 -7.21
C VAL A 1 -3.03 -0.33 -7.58
N ALA A 2 -3.52 -1.17 -6.66
CA ALA A 2 -3.88 -2.56 -6.91
C ALA A 2 -5.37 -2.75 -6.56
N THR A 3 -6.18 -3.27 -7.48
CA THR A 3 -7.64 -3.43 -7.25
C THR A 3 -8.16 -4.71 -7.86
N SER A 4 -9.06 -5.40 -7.15
CA SER A 4 -9.78 -6.56 -7.72
C SER A 4 -10.84 -6.17 -8.76
N SER A 5 -11.09 -4.87 -8.97
CA SER A 5 -11.95 -4.42 -10.08
C SER A 5 -11.27 -4.72 -11.41
N HIS A 6 -12.04 -5.23 -12.37
CA HIS A 6 -11.60 -5.30 -13.77
C HIS A 6 -11.42 -3.88 -14.33
N ARG A 7 -10.62 -3.75 -15.40
CA ARG A 7 -10.25 -2.46 -16.00
C ARG A 7 -11.44 -1.54 -16.25
N ALA A 8 -12.49 -2.06 -16.92
CA ALA A 8 -13.68 -1.27 -17.24
C ALA A 8 -14.41 -0.73 -15.99
N ALA A 9 -14.48 -1.54 -14.92
CA ALA A 9 -15.11 -1.12 -13.67
C ALA A 9 -14.22 -0.13 -12.90
N PHE A 10 -12.90 -0.30 -12.94
CA PHE A 10 -11.95 0.68 -12.40
C PHE A 10 -12.13 2.04 -13.07
N GLU A 11 -12.08 2.08 -14.41
CA GLU A 11 -12.24 3.33 -15.18
C GLU A 11 -13.55 4.04 -14.85
N LEU A 12 -14.66 3.31 -14.73
CA LEU A 12 -15.95 3.89 -14.34
C LEU A 12 -15.90 4.50 -12.92
N LYS A 13 -15.32 3.79 -11.95
CA LYS A 13 -15.20 4.25 -10.56
C LYS A 13 -14.29 5.47 -10.42
N THR A 14 -13.26 5.57 -11.27
CA THR A 14 -12.25 6.64 -11.17
C THR A 14 -12.45 7.79 -12.15
N ALA A 15 -13.44 7.72 -13.03
CA ALA A 15 -13.69 8.70 -14.10
C ALA A 15 -13.78 10.15 -13.61
N ARG A 16 -14.25 10.38 -12.38
CA ARG A 16 -14.38 11.72 -11.77
C ARG A 16 -13.22 12.12 -10.85
N HIS A 17 -12.18 11.30 -10.78
CA HIS A 17 -11.06 11.46 -9.85
C HIS A 17 -9.71 11.33 -10.57
N GLY A 18 -9.66 11.67 -11.86
CA GLY A 18 -8.47 11.52 -12.70
C GLY A 18 -7.21 12.17 -12.11
N GLU A 19 -7.36 13.36 -11.50
CA GLU A 19 -6.26 14.10 -10.86
C GLU A 19 -5.61 13.31 -9.70
N ILE A 20 -6.41 12.60 -8.90
CA ILE A 20 -5.89 11.77 -7.81
C ILE A 20 -5.21 10.53 -8.38
N PHE A 21 -5.86 9.88 -9.35
CA PHE A 21 -5.33 8.65 -9.94
C PHE A 21 -4.10 8.87 -10.82
N SER A 22 -3.88 10.09 -11.34
CA SER A 22 -2.65 10.44 -12.06
C SER A 22 -1.41 10.57 -11.17
N LEU A 23 -1.57 10.61 -9.84
CA LEU A 23 -0.45 10.64 -8.89
C LEU A 23 0.19 9.26 -8.66
N PHE A 24 -0.43 8.17 -9.12
CA PHE A 24 0.09 6.82 -8.94
C PHE A 24 0.84 6.34 -10.18
N ASP A 25 2.02 5.76 -9.99
CA ASP A 25 2.87 5.29 -11.09
C ASP A 25 2.28 4.12 -11.89
N ALA A 26 1.44 3.29 -11.25
CA ALA A 26 0.90 2.09 -11.86
C ALA A 26 -0.49 1.73 -11.33
N VAL A 27 -1.30 1.09 -12.18
CA VAL A 27 -2.60 0.51 -11.81
C VAL A 27 -2.70 -0.94 -12.28
N VAL A 28 -2.73 -1.88 -11.33
CA VAL A 28 -3.02 -3.29 -11.57
C VAL A 28 -4.49 -3.57 -11.24
N CYS A 29 -5.21 -4.11 -12.21
CA CYS A 29 -6.62 -4.50 -12.08
C CYS A 29 -6.74 -6.02 -11.94
N GLY A 30 -7.92 -6.48 -11.51
CA GLY A 30 -8.18 -7.91 -11.26
C GLY A 30 -8.15 -8.78 -12.52
N ASP A 31 -8.23 -8.17 -13.70
CA ASP A 31 -8.13 -8.78 -15.02
C ASP A 31 -6.74 -8.59 -15.67
N ASP A 32 -5.74 -8.13 -14.90
CA ASP A 32 -4.35 -8.11 -15.36
C ASP A 32 -3.85 -9.55 -15.57
N PRO A 33 -3.16 -9.86 -16.69
CA PRO A 33 -2.72 -11.22 -17.01
C PRO A 33 -1.73 -11.82 -16.00
N GLU A 34 -1.04 -11.01 -15.19
CA GLU A 34 -0.19 -11.51 -14.11
C GLU A 34 -0.97 -11.87 -12.83
N VAL A 35 -2.26 -11.54 -12.77
CA VAL A 35 -3.14 -11.86 -11.65
C VAL A 35 -3.91 -13.13 -12.00
N THR A 36 -3.26 -14.27 -11.78
CA THR A 36 -3.86 -15.58 -12.07
C THR A 36 -4.84 -16.02 -10.98
N HIS A 37 -4.59 -15.59 -9.75
CA HIS A 37 -5.47 -15.83 -8.61
C HIS A 37 -5.81 -14.51 -7.92
N GLY A 38 -7.11 -14.32 -7.63
CA GLY A 38 -7.56 -13.18 -6.84
C GLY A 38 -7.17 -13.32 -5.36
N LYS A 39 -7.28 -12.21 -4.62
CA LYS A 39 -7.11 -12.20 -3.15
C LYS A 39 -7.96 -13.32 -2.50
N PRO A 40 -7.40 -14.13 -1.59
CA PRO A 40 -6.24 -13.85 -0.76
C PRO A 40 -4.88 -14.27 -1.34
N GLU A 41 -4.79 -14.68 -2.61
CA GLU A 41 -3.50 -14.95 -3.23
C GLU A 41 -2.72 -13.64 -3.50
N PRO A 42 -1.38 -13.69 -3.46
CA PRO A 42 -0.53 -12.50 -3.46
C PRO A 42 -0.35 -11.86 -4.84
N ASP A 43 -0.83 -12.50 -5.91
CA ASP A 43 -0.53 -12.18 -7.30
C ASP A 43 -0.66 -10.68 -7.61
N ILE A 44 -1.75 -10.04 -7.17
CA ILE A 44 -2.02 -8.63 -7.48
C ILE A 44 -1.02 -7.67 -6.84
N PHE A 45 -0.56 -7.96 -5.63
CA PHE A 45 0.43 -7.13 -4.94
C PHE A 45 1.82 -7.35 -5.50
N LEU A 46 2.17 -8.60 -5.84
CA LEU A 46 3.43 -8.91 -6.51
C LEU A 46 3.51 -8.27 -7.91
N ALA A 47 2.42 -8.31 -8.67
CA ALA A 47 2.31 -7.65 -9.97
C ALA A 47 2.43 -6.12 -9.84
N ALA A 48 1.81 -5.53 -8.81
CA ALA A 48 1.93 -4.10 -8.53
C ALA A 48 3.36 -3.71 -8.15
N ALA A 49 4.01 -4.48 -7.27
CA ALA A 49 5.39 -4.25 -6.85
C ALA A 49 6.38 -4.26 -8.02
N ARG A 50 6.21 -5.18 -8.99
CA ARG A 50 7.04 -5.24 -10.20
C ARG A 50 6.91 -4.02 -11.12
N ARG A 51 5.81 -3.26 -11.02
CA ARG A 51 5.54 -2.07 -11.83
C ARG A 51 5.94 -0.76 -11.15
N LEU A 52 6.35 -0.80 -9.88
CA LEU A 52 6.82 0.39 -9.19
C LEU A 52 8.15 0.86 -9.80
N PRO A 53 8.33 2.17 -10.07
CA PRO A 53 9.60 2.71 -10.54
C PRO A 53 10.67 2.55 -9.45
N GLY A 54 11.96 2.53 -9.79
CA GLY A 54 13.06 2.49 -8.80
C GLY A 54 13.72 1.13 -8.56
N GLY A 55 13.16 0.05 -9.12
CA GLY A 55 13.78 -1.28 -9.13
C GLY A 55 13.00 -2.33 -8.37
N PRO A 56 13.53 -3.56 -8.27
CA PRO A 56 12.89 -4.59 -7.47
C PRO A 56 12.98 -4.21 -5.99
N TYR A 57 11.82 -4.06 -5.36
CA TYR A 57 11.69 -3.77 -3.94
C TYR A 57 11.70 -5.06 -3.11
N VAL A 58 12.30 -5.01 -1.92
CA VAL A 58 12.14 -6.10 -0.94
C VAL A 58 10.70 -6.08 -0.46
N PRO A 59 9.95 -7.21 -0.47
CA PRO A 59 8.54 -7.20 -0.09
C PRO A 59 8.24 -6.58 1.27
N SER A 60 9.10 -6.83 2.26
CA SER A 60 8.96 -6.27 3.61
C SER A 60 9.10 -4.74 3.68
N GLU A 61 9.65 -4.09 2.66
CA GLU A 61 9.75 -2.64 2.57
C GLU A 61 8.48 -2.01 1.98
N ILE A 62 7.66 -2.79 1.28
CA ILE A 62 6.40 -2.35 0.72
C ILE A 62 5.32 -2.32 1.81
N LEU A 63 4.58 -1.21 1.86
CA LEU A 63 3.43 -1.03 2.73
C LEU A 63 2.14 -1.02 1.91
N VAL A 64 1.24 -1.96 2.20
CA VAL A 64 -0.09 -2.06 1.61
C VAL A 64 -1.12 -1.39 2.51
N PHE A 65 -2.09 -0.70 1.91
CA PHE A 65 -3.30 -0.23 2.58
C PHE A 65 -4.50 -1.02 2.03
N GLU A 66 -5.25 -1.68 2.90
CA GLU A 66 -6.40 -2.51 2.53
C GLU A 66 -7.57 -2.30 3.48
N ASP A 67 -8.80 -2.48 3.00
CA ASP A 67 -10.03 -2.45 3.79
C ASP A 67 -10.62 -3.85 4.02
N ALA A 68 -10.37 -4.79 3.10
CA ALA A 68 -10.93 -6.14 3.16
C ALA A 68 -9.94 -7.15 3.76
N HIS A 69 -10.47 -8.08 4.57
CA HIS A 69 -9.67 -9.12 5.23
C HIS A 69 -8.90 -10.01 4.24
N ASN A 70 -9.51 -10.41 3.11
CA ASN A 70 -8.80 -11.20 2.09
C ASN A 70 -7.65 -10.42 1.43
N GLY A 71 -7.76 -9.08 1.34
CA GLY A 71 -6.67 -8.22 0.90
C GLY A 71 -5.52 -8.16 1.91
N VAL A 72 -5.83 -8.11 3.21
CA VAL A 72 -4.81 -8.24 4.27
C VAL A 72 -4.07 -9.57 4.11
N GLN A 73 -4.78 -10.69 3.95
CA GLN A 73 -4.15 -12.00 3.76
C GLN A 73 -3.27 -12.04 2.50
N ALA A 74 -3.72 -11.45 1.39
CA ALA A 74 -2.91 -11.37 0.16
C ALA A 74 -1.63 -10.53 0.33
N ALA A 75 -1.68 -9.43 1.09
CA ALA A 75 -0.50 -8.62 1.37
C ALA A 75 0.50 -9.40 2.24
N LEU A 76 0.01 -10.09 3.26
CA LEU A 76 0.83 -10.95 4.12
C LEU A 76 1.45 -12.12 3.34
N ALA A 77 0.67 -12.78 2.47
CA ALA A 77 1.15 -13.84 1.58
C ALA A 77 2.22 -13.34 0.60
N ALA A 78 2.16 -12.07 0.21
CA ALA A 78 3.17 -11.43 -0.62
C ALA A 78 4.46 -11.06 0.16
N GLY A 79 4.48 -11.26 1.49
CA GLY A 79 5.59 -10.87 2.36
C GLY A 79 5.67 -9.36 2.62
N MET A 80 4.57 -8.63 2.43
CA MET A 80 4.50 -7.18 2.56
C MET A 80 3.95 -6.75 3.92
N ARG A 81 4.27 -5.51 4.33
CA ARG A 81 3.61 -4.86 5.46
C ARG A 81 2.21 -4.42 5.06
N VAL A 82 1.27 -4.40 6.00
CA VAL A 82 -0.11 -4.01 5.71
C VAL A 82 -0.77 -3.23 6.85
N CYS A 83 -1.35 -2.08 6.51
CA CYS A 83 -2.29 -1.34 7.32
C CYS A 83 -3.72 -1.72 6.91
N TRP A 84 -4.51 -2.22 7.86
CA TRP A 84 -5.91 -2.55 7.64
C TRP A 84 -6.80 -1.39 8.05
N VAL A 85 -7.64 -0.90 7.14
CA VAL A 85 -8.62 0.17 7.33
C VAL A 85 -10.03 -0.38 7.12
N PRO A 86 -10.53 -1.21 8.05
CA PRO A 86 -11.79 -1.92 7.86
C PRO A 86 -13.02 -1.02 7.97
N ASP A 87 -14.10 -1.41 7.28
CA ASP A 87 -15.45 -1.02 7.72
C ASP A 87 -15.62 -1.45 9.20
N PRO A 88 -16.14 -0.60 10.09
CA PRO A 88 -16.30 -0.95 11.50
C PRO A 88 -17.04 -2.26 11.76
N ARG A 89 -17.95 -2.67 10.86
CA ARG A 89 -18.68 -3.94 10.98
C ARG A 89 -17.78 -5.16 10.73
N ALA A 90 -16.70 -5.01 9.96
CA ALA A 90 -15.74 -6.09 9.73
C ALA A 90 -14.92 -6.40 10.99
N LEU A 91 -14.80 -5.45 11.93
CA LEU A 91 -14.15 -5.68 13.23
C LEU A 91 -14.95 -6.65 14.11
N ASP A 92 -16.26 -6.73 13.93
CA ASP A 92 -17.13 -7.60 14.73
C ASP A 92 -17.27 -9.02 14.14
N LEU A 93 -16.66 -9.27 12.98
CA LEU A 93 -16.57 -10.60 12.37
C LEU A 93 -15.38 -11.39 12.94
N PRO A 94 -15.39 -12.74 12.83
CA PRO A 94 -14.22 -13.55 13.19
C PRO A 94 -12.97 -13.10 12.41
N GLY A 95 -11.84 -12.98 13.11
CA GLY A 95 -10.62 -12.40 12.53
C GLY A 95 -10.54 -10.88 12.59
N GLY A 96 -11.56 -10.19 13.12
CA GLY A 96 -11.59 -8.76 13.35
C GLY A 96 -10.91 -8.36 14.67
N ARG A 97 -11.68 -8.05 15.71
CA ARG A 97 -11.16 -7.61 17.02
C ARG A 97 -10.35 -8.67 17.77
N ASP A 98 -10.52 -9.94 17.43
CA ASP A 98 -9.79 -11.06 18.04
C ASP A 98 -8.32 -11.15 17.55
N GLY A 99 -7.91 -10.28 16.61
CA GLY A 99 -6.54 -10.22 16.09
C GLY A 99 -6.22 -11.26 15.02
N GLY A 100 -7.20 -12.04 14.54
CA GLY A 100 -6.99 -13.07 13.52
C GLY A 100 -6.66 -12.56 12.12
N HIS A 101 -6.63 -11.25 11.90
CA HIS A 101 -6.28 -10.62 10.62
C HIS A 101 -4.78 -10.54 10.34
N GLY A 102 -3.91 -10.50 11.35
CA GLY A 102 -2.45 -10.44 11.16
C GLY A 102 -1.90 -9.14 10.57
N ALA A 103 -2.72 -8.10 10.40
CA ALA A 103 -2.27 -6.80 9.90
C ALA A 103 -1.28 -6.12 10.87
N HIS A 104 -0.35 -5.34 10.33
CA HIS A 104 0.70 -4.68 11.11
C HIS A 104 0.16 -3.47 11.88
N GLU A 105 -0.85 -2.81 11.32
CA GLU A 105 -1.59 -1.75 11.99
C GLU A 105 -3.06 -1.81 11.57
N VAL A 106 -3.96 -1.47 12.49
CA VAL A 106 -5.40 -1.29 12.21
C VAL A 106 -5.72 0.18 12.42
N LEU A 107 -6.24 0.83 11.38
CA LEU A 107 -6.62 2.24 11.39
C LEU A 107 -8.13 2.35 11.26
N LEU A 108 -8.78 3.25 12.01
CA LEU A 108 -10.21 3.51 11.85
C LEU A 108 -10.48 4.45 10.67
N THR A 109 -9.48 5.24 10.29
CA THR A 109 -9.46 6.10 9.11
C THR A 109 -8.03 6.26 8.60
N LEU A 110 -7.86 6.53 7.31
CA LEU A 110 -6.53 6.85 6.75
C LEU A 110 -5.92 8.12 7.38
N GLU A 111 -6.72 9.00 7.96
CA GLU A 111 -6.24 10.20 8.68
C GLU A 111 -5.44 9.85 9.94
N ASP A 112 -5.64 8.66 10.50
CA ASP A 112 -4.90 8.18 11.68
C ASP A 112 -3.50 7.65 11.32
N PHE A 113 -3.19 7.52 10.02
CA PHE A 113 -1.91 6.99 9.57
C PHE A 113 -0.74 7.88 10.02
N ARG A 114 0.29 7.25 10.59
CA ARG A 114 1.51 7.92 11.06
C ARG A 114 2.71 7.41 10.26
N PRO A 115 3.14 8.11 9.19
CA PRO A 115 4.18 7.64 8.29
C PRO A 115 5.50 7.26 9.00
N GLU A 116 5.84 7.98 10.07
CA GLU A 116 7.06 7.76 10.86
C GLU A 116 7.12 6.37 11.52
N ARG A 117 5.99 5.69 11.72
CA ARG A 117 5.95 4.30 12.21
C ARG A 117 6.50 3.30 11.19
N PHE A 118 6.60 3.70 9.93
CA PHE A 118 7.08 2.88 8.81
C PHE A 118 8.36 3.42 8.18
N ALA A 119 9.11 4.26 8.91
CA ALA A 119 10.33 4.93 8.46
C ALA A 119 10.13 5.93 7.30
N LEU A 120 8.93 6.49 7.18
CA LEU A 120 8.63 7.60 6.26
C LEU A 120 8.68 8.95 7.00
N PRO A 121 8.91 10.08 6.32
CA PRO A 121 8.84 11.40 6.94
C PRO A 121 7.46 11.67 7.55
N ALA A 122 7.44 12.19 8.79
CA ALA A 122 6.20 12.59 9.43
C ALA A 122 5.49 13.71 8.62
N PHE A 123 4.16 13.75 8.68
CA PHE A 123 3.42 14.86 8.09
C PHE A 123 3.86 16.19 8.71
N ALA A 124 3.96 17.24 7.88
CA ALA A 124 4.22 18.58 8.36
C ALA A 124 3.12 18.97 9.36
N ALA A 125 3.50 19.55 10.50
CA ALA A 125 2.53 20.10 11.43
C ALA A 125 1.65 21.11 10.68
N ALA A 126 0.32 21.03 10.88
CA ALA A 126 -0.63 21.95 10.29
C ALA A 126 -0.33 23.39 10.79
N GLY A 127 0.55 24.10 10.08
CA GLY A 127 1.09 25.38 10.54
C GLY A 127 2.35 25.91 9.86
N GLY A 128 2.91 25.27 8.82
CA GLY A 128 4.00 25.89 8.07
C GLY A 128 4.68 24.99 7.05
N ALA A 129 4.22 25.05 5.80
CA ALA A 129 5.06 24.75 4.65
C ALA A 129 4.53 25.56 3.46
N GLU A 130 5.22 26.66 3.14
CA GLU A 130 5.24 27.16 1.76
C GLU A 130 5.80 26.05 0.88
N VAL A 131 5.09 25.73 -0.20
CA VAL A 131 5.55 24.77 -1.20
C VAL A 131 6.83 25.34 -1.82
N ARG A 132 7.99 24.75 -1.49
CA ARG A 132 9.19 24.93 -2.29
C ARG A 132 9.23 23.81 -3.32
N GLU A 133 8.88 24.15 -4.55
CA GLU A 133 9.24 23.35 -5.73
C GLU A 133 10.75 23.50 -5.94
N ASP A 134 11.54 22.58 -5.40
CA ASP A 134 12.92 22.41 -5.84
C ASP A 134 13.12 20.93 -6.21
N VAL A 135 13.15 20.70 -7.52
CA VAL A 135 13.70 19.49 -8.15
C VAL A 135 15.13 19.29 -7.63
N VAL A 136 15.38 18.15 -6.98
CA VAL A 136 16.74 17.64 -6.79
C VAL A 136 16.82 16.27 -7.43
N THR A 137 17.49 16.24 -8.57
CA THR A 137 18.07 15.04 -9.17
C THR A 137 19.26 14.58 -8.31
N GLY A 138 19.39 13.27 -8.11
CA GLY A 138 20.69 12.63 -7.83
C GLY A 138 20.96 12.13 -6.41
N ASP A 139 20.90 10.81 -6.31
CA ASP A 139 21.89 9.91 -5.71
C ASP A 139 22.05 9.73 -4.19
N SER A 140 21.90 8.45 -3.82
CA SER A 140 22.51 7.73 -2.70
C SER A 140 22.06 8.03 -1.26
N PHE A 141 21.48 7.02 -0.62
CA PHE A 141 21.72 6.76 0.81
C PHE A 141 22.15 5.30 1.00
N ALA A 142 23.28 5.17 1.68
CA ALA A 142 24.10 3.98 1.82
C ALA A 142 23.54 2.95 2.81
N ALA A 143 23.96 1.69 2.64
CA ALA A 143 23.70 0.59 3.58
C ALA A 143 24.44 0.81 4.92
N PRO A 144 23.87 0.37 6.07
CA PRO A 144 24.54 0.43 7.36
C PRO A 144 25.68 -0.60 7.49
N PRO A 145 26.66 -0.38 8.38
CA PRO A 145 27.85 -1.21 8.49
C PRO A 145 27.53 -2.59 9.09
N SER A 146 28.20 -3.62 8.55
CA SER A 146 28.18 -4.98 9.08
C SER A 146 28.88 -5.05 10.44
N ALA A 147 28.20 -5.63 11.44
CA ALA A 147 28.82 -6.01 12.69
C ALA A 147 29.52 -7.37 12.51
N SER A 148 30.83 -7.41 12.75
CA SER A 148 31.59 -8.65 12.91
C SER A 148 31.77 -8.94 14.40
N VAL A 149 31.25 -10.08 14.86
CA VAL A 149 31.86 -10.97 15.86
C VAL A 149 31.50 -12.40 15.47
#